data_AF-A0A8G0PLM3-F1
#
_entry.id   AF-A0A8G0PLM3-F1
#
_cell.length_a   1.000
_cell.length_b   1.000
_cell.length_c   1.000
_cell.angle_alpha   90.00
_cell.angle_beta   90.00
_cell.angle_gamma   90.00
#
_symmetry.space_group_name_H-M   'P 1'
#
loop_
_entity.id
_entity.type
_entity.pdbx_description
1 polymer ?
#
loop_
_entity_poly.entity_id
_entity_poly.type
_entity_poly.pdbx_seq_one_letter_code
_entity_poly.pdbx_strand_id
1 'polypeptide(L)'
;MSATNFTPIYLDNTEFFMNSSNVVNLSWPKVSEAFAKPLTSHVISFPGYDWTEPYPGKTFIEEGHTMGLMISDDFFMDEAARNKSTTVLTGLTFNIPKSMKSNGKALPMHASWYICRHIFISTNPAMKKSGDKNTCDALPLECKNDLATALTNDWGYKNEDFMCSQRIADPIPQSCVNTFGFSRQDILTINSTTLADPVLGPLQANSNPQQYGWRIGTGYHHHLDPVARELAYNRTYLVATVWGFSRGTDPTTKRIPRVTWACMSGGDLWKDPVLHHYPDPPPHLHDNSTSTKTPLSATTSSGTVSSATTFSETTSSTTRSSEPASSTTSTSGGSISISTKLDMQIIHVLIAMLMTGFVFGQL
;
A
#
# COMPACT_ATOMS: atom_id res chain seq x y z
N MET A 1 24.15 14.42 15.70
CA MET A 1 22.81 14.14 15.14
C MET A 1 22.28 12.94 15.89
N SER A 2 21.26 13.11 16.73
CA SER A 2 20.60 11.96 17.35
C SER A 2 19.85 11.25 16.24
N ALA A 3 20.18 9.99 15.94
CA ALA A 3 19.32 9.15 15.13
C ALA A 3 17.94 9.17 15.79
N THR A 4 16.90 9.57 15.06
CA THR A 4 15.54 9.38 15.54
C THR A 4 15.38 7.88 15.75
N ASN A 5 15.06 7.39 16.96
CA ASN A 5 14.95 5.94 17.24
C ASN A 5 13.61 5.36 16.78
N PHE A 6 12.97 6.00 15.80
CA PHE A 6 11.62 5.65 15.34
C PHE A 6 11.63 5.22 13.88
N THR A 7 10.65 4.38 13.54
CA THR A 7 10.37 3.95 12.17
C THR A 7 8.89 4.18 11.88
N PRO A 8 8.54 4.86 10.77
CA PRO A 8 7.16 5.00 10.34
C PRO A 8 6.67 3.68 9.74
N ILE A 9 5.44 3.30 10.05
CA ILE A 9 4.75 2.17 9.43
C ILE A 9 3.33 2.56 9.06
N TYR A 10 2.75 1.88 8.07
CA TYR A 10 1.30 1.87 7.89
C TYR A 10 0.67 1.00 9.00
N LEU A 11 -0.37 1.48 9.68
CA LEU A 11 -1.03 0.76 10.76
C LEU A 11 -1.83 -0.43 10.20
N ASP A 12 -2.62 -0.21 9.15
CA ASP A 12 -3.39 -1.25 8.48
C ASP A 12 -3.60 -0.99 6.98
N ASN A 13 -4.39 -1.87 6.34
CA ASN A 13 -4.69 -1.89 4.91
C ASN A 13 -5.73 -0.85 4.46
N THR A 14 -6.12 0.13 5.30
CA THR A 14 -7.23 1.06 4.98
C THR A 14 -7.13 1.52 3.53
N GLU A 15 -8.21 1.28 2.78
CA GLU A 15 -8.23 1.32 1.31
C GLU A 15 -8.03 2.72 0.73
N PHE A 16 -7.90 3.74 1.57
CA PHE A 16 -7.78 5.13 1.17
C PHE A 16 -6.34 5.63 1.25
N PHE A 17 -5.93 6.13 0.09
CA PHE A 17 -4.71 6.87 -0.20
C PHE A 17 -4.19 7.71 0.97
N MET A 18 -2.92 7.51 1.34
CA MET A 18 -2.11 8.43 2.16
C MET A 18 -2.86 9.09 3.32
N ASN A 19 -3.71 8.35 4.03
CA ASN A 19 -4.23 8.89 5.27
C ASN A 19 -3.05 8.97 6.24
N SER A 20 -2.53 10.17 6.48
CA SER A 20 -1.42 10.36 7.41
C SER A 20 -1.77 9.85 8.81
N SER A 21 -3.06 9.76 9.15
CA SER A 21 -3.51 9.13 10.40
C SER A 21 -3.34 7.61 10.42
N ASN A 22 -3.10 6.97 9.27
CA ASN A 22 -2.74 5.56 9.16
C ASN A 22 -1.22 5.33 9.30
N VAL A 23 -0.41 6.38 9.44
CA VAL A 23 1.04 6.24 9.69
C VAL A 23 1.32 6.43 11.16
N VAL A 24 1.93 5.42 11.78
CA VAL A 24 2.35 5.44 13.18
C VAL A 24 3.86 5.27 13.29
N ASN A 25 4.47 5.92 14.28
CA ASN A 25 5.89 5.82 14.55
C ASN A 25 6.14 4.81 15.67
N LEU A 26 6.87 3.75 15.35
CA LEU A 26 7.25 2.71 16.30
C LEU A 26 8.74 2.78 16.64
N SER A 27 9.14 2.24 17.78
CA SER A 27 10.55 2.14 18.16
C SER A 27 11.31 1.24 17.17
N TRP A 28 12.30 1.80 16.46
CA TRP A 28 13.12 1.06 15.51
C TRP A 28 13.86 -0.12 16.18
N PRO A 29 14.49 0.02 17.36
CA PRO A 29 15.10 -1.12 18.05
C PRO A 29 14.13 -2.29 18.25
N LYS A 30 12.89 -2.02 18.68
CA LYS A 30 11.86 -3.06 18.87
C LYS A 30 11.43 -3.69 17.55
N VAL A 31 11.23 -2.87 16.51
CA VAL A 31 10.85 -3.36 15.18
C VAL A 31 11.97 -4.21 14.58
N SER A 32 13.22 -3.78 14.72
CA SER A 32 14.39 -4.54 14.29
C SER A 32 14.51 -5.88 15.02
N GLU A 33 14.21 -5.92 16.32
CA GLU A 33 14.18 -7.16 17.10
C GLU A 33 13.07 -8.10 16.62
N ALA A 34 11.87 -7.58 16.35
CA ALA A 34 10.74 -8.35 15.85
C ALA A 34 11.04 -9.03 14.50
N PHE A 35 11.84 -8.39 13.63
CA PHE A 35 12.29 -8.99 12.37
C PHE A 35 13.60 -9.77 12.47
N ALA A 36 14.25 -9.85 13.63
CA ALA A 36 15.41 -10.72 13.83
C ALA A 36 15.00 -12.20 13.90
N LYS A 37 13.76 -12.47 14.33
CA LYS A 37 13.14 -13.80 14.36
C LYS A 37 11.71 -13.74 13.83
N PRO A 38 11.53 -13.50 12.51
CA PRO A 38 10.21 -13.42 11.94
C PRO A 38 9.54 -14.80 11.97
N LEU A 39 8.20 -14.84 12.05
CA LEU A 39 7.43 -16.07 11.90
C LEU A 39 7.63 -16.67 10.51
N THR A 40 7.71 -15.78 9.51
CA THR A 40 7.93 -16.15 8.11
C THR A 40 8.92 -15.20 7.46
N SER A 41 9.83 -15.75 6.66
CA SER A 41 10.75 -15.01 5.82
C SER A 41 10.85 -15.68 4.45
N HIS A 42 10.53 -14.93 3.40
CA HIS A 42 10.56 -15.40 2.03
C HIS A 42 11.33 -14.39 1.17
N VAL A 43 12.08 -14.90 0.20
CA VAL A 43 12.80 -14.09 -0.78
C VAL A 43 12.53 -14.67 -2.15
N ILE A 44 12.17 -13.81 -3.08
CA ILE A 44 11.93 -14.19 -4.46
C ILE A 44 12.84 -13.37 -5.38
N SER A 45 13.24 -13.99 -6.48
CA SER A 45 13.94 -13.31 -7.56
C SER A 45 12.94 -12.76 -8.58
N PHE A 46 13.29 -11.63 -9.20
CA PHE A 46 12.53 -11.06 -10.30
C PHE A 46 13.47 -10.40 -11.32
N PRO A 47 13.05 -10.28 -12.58
CA PRO A 47 13.91 -9.74 -13.62
C PRO A 47 14.06 -8.22 -13.51
N GLY A 48 15.20 -7.71 -14.00
CA GLY A 48 15.49 -6.27 -14.01
C GLY A 48 16.71 -5.91 -14.85
N TYR A 49 17.18 -4.67 -14.73
CA TYR A 49 18.32 -4.18 -15.50
C TYR A 49 19.57 -4.02 -14.62
N ASP A 50 20.74 -4.15 -15.24
CA ASP A 50 21.96 -3.61 -14.65
C ASP A 50 21.96 -2.08 -14.78
N TRP A 51 21.63 -1.41 -13.67
CA TRP A 51 21.58 0.03 -13.61
C TRP A 51 22.96 0.70 -13.56
N THR A 52 24.05 -0.06 -13.47
CA THR A 52 25.42 0.49 -13.46
C THR A 52 25.85 0.93 -14.86
N GLU A 53 25.22 0.36 -15.89
CA GLU A 53 25.35 0.79 -17.29
C GLU A 53 24.41 1.98 -17.59
N PRO A 54 24.65 2.78 -18.65
CA PRO A 54 23.70 3.80 -19.09
C PRO A 54 22.34 3.23 -19.50
N TYR A 55 21.26 3.98 -19.26
CA TYR A 55 19.91 3.68 -19.74
C TYR A 55 19.90 3.57 -21.28
N PRO A 56 19.19 2.60 -21.87
CA PRO A 56 18.24 1.64 -21.26
C PRO A 56 18.86 0.36 -20.69
N GLY A 57 20.19 0.30 -20.56
CA GLY A 57 20.92 -0.91 -20.16
C GLY A 57 20.92 -1.97 -21.27
N LYS A 58 22.06 -2.61 -21.50
CA LYS A 58 22.12 -3.77 -22.42
C LYS A 58 21.95 -5.08 -21.67
N THR A 59 22.34 -5.08 -20.40
CA THR A 59 22.32 -6.26 -19.54
C THR A 59 20.98 -6.35 -18.80
N PHE A 60 20.11 -7.24 -19.27
CA PHE A 60 18.91 -7.66 -18.55
C PHE A 60 19.23 -8.89 -17.69
N ILE A 61 18.86 -8.84 -16.42
CA ILE A 61 19.21 -9.84 -15.40
C ILE A 61 17.93 -10.53 -14.96
N GLU A 62 17.73 -11.77 -15.40
CA GLU A 62 16.46 -12.50 -15.21
C GLU A 62 16.14 -12.84 -13.74
N GLU A 63 17.14 -13.23 -12.94
CA GLU A 63 16.91 -13.70 -11.56
C GLU A 63 17.72 -12.92 -10.50
N GLY A 64 18.36 -11.83 -10.90
CA GLY A 64 19.37 -11.19 -10.06
C GLY A 64 18.84 -10.17 -9.06
N HIS A 65 17.68 -9.54 -9.32
CA HIS A 65 17.03 -8.65 -8.35
C HIS A 65 16.13 -9.48 -7.45
N THR A 66 16.02 -9.08 -6.18
CA THR A 66 15.28 -9.85 -5.18
C THR A 66 14.38 -8.97 -4.33
N MET A 67 13.22 -9.52 -3.99
CA MET A 67 12.25 -8.95 -3.05
C MET A 67 12.11 -9.91 -1.87
N GLY A 68 12.32 -9.41 -0.66
CA GLY A 68 12.08 -10.13 0.58
C GLY A 68 10.77 -9.71 1.23
N LEU A 69 10.11 -10.66 1.88
CA LEU A 69 8.96 -10.45 2.75
C LEU A 69 9.22 -11.11 4.08
N MET A 70 8.95 -10.38 5.14
CA MET A 70 9.06 -10.88 6.51
C MET A 70 7.77 -10.57 7.25
N ILE A 71 7.26 -11.54 8.00
CA ILE A 71 6.11 -11.39 8.90
C ILE A 71 6.61 -11.60 10.32
N SER A 72 6.46 -10.61 11.19
CA SER A 72 6.84 -10.70 12.59
C SER A 72 5.87 -11.60 13.39
N ASP A 73 6.24 -11.94 14.61
CA ASP A 73 5.25 -12.31 15.62
C ASP A 73 4.49 -11.06 16.09
N ASP A 74 3.59 -11.22 17.07
CA ASP A 74 2.87 -10.12 17.70
C ASP A 74 3.83 -9.03 18.17
N PHE A 75 3.66 -7.85 17.60
CA PHE A 75 4.38 -6.64 17.96
C PHE A 75 3.54 -5.81 18.93
N PHE A 76 4.07 -5.54 20.12
CA PHE A 76 3.39 -4.70 21.10
C PHE A 76 3.48 -3.22 20.73
N MET A 77 2.33 -2.59 20.54
CA MET A 77 2.24 -1.17 20.24
C MET A 77 2.65 -0.36 21.48
N ASP A 78 3.54 0.62 21.31
CA ASP A 78 4.15 1.39 22.40
C ASP A 78 3.23 2.51 22.95
N GLU A 79 1.91 2.32 22.90
CA GLU A 79 0.96 3.30 23.40
C GLU A 79 0.83 3.20 24.91
N ALA A 80 1.24 4.27 25.60
CA ALA A 80 1.26 4.42 27.06
C ALA A 80 -0.14 4.38 27.75
N ALA A 81 -1.16 3.74 27.18
CA ALA A 81 -2.54 3.85 27.64
C ALA A 81 -3.32 2.51 27.61
N ARG A 82 -3.49 1.92 28.81
CA ARG A 82 -4.59 1.04 29.28
C ARG A 82 -4.93 -0.25 28.54
N ASN A 83 -4.70 -0.38 27.24
CA ASN A 83 -5.05 -1.56 26.45
C ASN A 83 -3.80 -2.03 25.70
N LYS A 84 -3.20 -3.14 26.15
CA LYS A 84 -2.01 -3.77 25.55
C LYS A 84 -2.36 -4.31 24.15
N SER A 85 -2.46 -3.43 23.17
CA SER A 85 -2.73 -3.80 21.79
C SER A 85 -1.46 -4.30 21.12
N THR A 86 -1.65 -5.24 20.21
CA THR A 86 -0.60 -5.81 19.38
C THR A 86 -0.94 -5.61 17.92
N THR A 87 0.04 -5.78 17.05
CA THR A 87 -0.12 -5.81 15.61
C THR A 87 0.85 -6.85 15.03
N VAL A 88 0.54 -7.41 13.87
CA VAL A 88 1.50 -8.26 13.14
C VAL A 88 2.12 -7.43 12.03
N LEU A 89 3.44 -7.25 12.07
CA LEU A 89 4.15 -6.44 11.09
C LEU A 89 4.54 -7.28 9.89
N THR A 90 4.26 -6.76 8.71
CA THR A 90 4.85 -7.24 7.46
C THR A 90 5.84 -6.20 6.94
N GLY A 91 7.05 -6.63 6.60
CA GLY A 91 8.09 -5.79 6.00
C GLY A 91 8.50 -6.29 4.63
N LEU A 92 8.74 -5.37 3.70
CA LEU A 92 9.33 -5.68 2.40
C LEU A 92 10.79 -5.20 2.35
N THR A 93 11.67 -6.02 1.80
CA THR A 93 13.06 -5.67 1.54
C THR A 93 13.40 -5.83 0.07
N PHE A 94 14.36 -5.06 -0.43
CA PHE A 94 14.78 -5.11 -1.82
C PHE A 94 16.28 -5.24 -1.90
N ASN A 95 16.73 -6.11 -2.78
CA ASN A 95 18.13 -6.40 -2.93
C ASN A 95 18.51 -6.62 -4.40
N ILE A 96 19.80 -6.43 -4.69
CA ILE A 96 20.35 -6.40 -6.04
C ILE A 96 21.35 -7.54 -6.26
N PRO A 97 21.64 -7.90 -7.52
CA PRO A 97 22.56 -8.98 -7.83
C PRO A 97 23.97 -8.72 -7.26
N LYS A 98 24.70 -9.80 -6.96
CA LYS A 98 26.08 -9.71 -6.44
C LYS A 98 27.02 -8.96 -7.38
N SER A 99 26.81 -9.07 -8.70
CA SER A 99 27.59 -8.34 -9.72
C SER A 99 27.46 -6.82 -9.59
N MET A 100 26.36 -6.34 -9.02
CA MET A 100 26.09 -4.92 -8.80
C MET A 100 26.48 -4.47 -7.39
N LYS A 101 27.30 -5.25 -6.68
CA LYS A 101 27.78 -4.94 -5.33
C LYS A 101 29.29 -4.99 -5.23
N SER A 102 29.84 -4.14 -4.37
CA SER A 102 31.22 -4.20 -3.91
C SER A 102 31.27 -3.98 -2.40
N ASN A 103 31.96 -4.86 -1.67
CA ASN A 103 32.07 -4.83 -0.20
C ASN A 103 30.70 -4.72 0.51
N GLY A 104 29.69 -5.44 0.00
CA GLY A 104 28.33 -5.44 0.53
C GLY A 104 27.49 -4.20 0.21
N LYS A 105 28.06 -3.17 -0.43
CA LYS A 105 27.36 -1.95 -0.86
C LYS A 105 27.01 -2.02 -2.34
N ALA A 106 25.95 -1.32 -2.74
CA ALA A 106 25.61 -1.18 -4.15
C ALA A 106 26.71 -0.42 -4.91
N LEU A 107 27.01 -0.87 -6.13
CA LEU A 107 27.79 -0.06 -7.08
C LEU A 107 26.98 1.19 -7.47
N PRO A 108 27.67 2.29 -7.85
CA PRO A 108 27.00 3.49 -8.32
C PRO A 108 26.05 3.20 -9.48
N MET A 109 24.83 3.73 -9.39
CA MET A 109 23.88 3.71 -10.49
C MET A 109 24.24 4.82 -11.49
N HIS A 110 24.16 4.52 -12.78
CA HIS A 110 24.37 5.52 -13.81
C HIS A 110 23.28 6.60 -13.74
N ALA A 111 23.67 7.88 -13.88
CA ALA A 111 22.78 9.02 -13.63
C ALA A 111 21.55 9.11 -14.57
N SER A 112 21.57 8.37 -15.68
CA SER A 112 20.46 8.28 -16.62
C SER A 112 19.29 7.43 -16.13
N TRP A 113 19.43 6.69 -15.02
CA TRP A 113 18.36 5.84 -14.48
C TRP A 113 17.49 6.57 -13.47
N TYR A 114 16.20 6.29 -13.54
CA TYR A 114 15.22 6.62 -12.51
C TYR A 114 14.28 5.42 -12.38
N ILE A 115 14.21 4.84 -11.19
CA ILE A 115 13.47 3.59 -10.95
C ILE A 115 12.38 3.84 -9.91
N CYS A 116 11.19 3.29 -10.15
CA CYS A 116 10.08 3.33 -9.21
C CYS A 116 9.70 1.92 -8.79
N ARG A 117 9.46 1.69 -7.51
CA ARG A 117 8.81 0.47 -7.01
C ARG A 117 7.46 0.84 -6.45
N HIS A 118 6.41 0.48 -7.18
CA HIS A 118 5.02 0.72 -6.77
C HIS A 118 4.51 -0.51 -6.02
N ILE A 119 4.05 -0.31 -4.79
CA ILE A 119 3.57 -1.38 -3.92
C ILE A 119 2.05 -1.40 -3.94
N PHE A 120 1.49 -2.57 -4.24
CA PHE A 120 0.06 -2.86 -4.23
C PHE A 120 -0.20 -4.03 -3.29
N ILE A 121 -1.32 -3.99 -2.58
CA ILE A 121 -1.75 -5.04 -1.66
C ILE A 121 -3.08 -5.58 -2.16
N SER A 122 -3.19 -6.91 -2.20
CA SER A 122 -4.45 -7.61 -2.50
C SER A 122 -4.79 -8.57 -1.38
N THR A 123 -6.06 -8.61 -1.01
CA THR A 123 -6.68 -9.65 -0.18
C THR A 123 -7.53 -10.62 -1.02
N ASN A 124 -7.48 -10.50 -2.35
CA ASN A 124 -8.21 -11.36 -3.27
C ASN A 124 -7.68 -12.81 -3.18
N PRO A 125 -8.53 -13.83 -2.98
CA PRO A 125 -8.09 -15.23 -2.85
C PRO A 125 -7.33 -15.76 -4.07
N ALA A 126 -7.65 -15.29 -5.28
CA ALA A 126 -6.92 -15.68 -6.49
C ALA A 126 -5.49 -15.11 -6.48
N MET A 127 -5.34 -13.84 -6.05
CA MET A 127 -4.02 -13.24 -5.87
C MET A 127 -3.22 -13.95 -4.78
N LYS A 128 -3.86 -14.33 -3.66
CA LYS A 128 -3.22 -15.12 -2.61
C LYS A 128 -2.64 -16.42 -3.15
N LYS A 129 -3.43 -17.20 -3.88
CA LYS A 129 -2.99 -18.46 -4.49
C LYS A 129 -1.82 -18.28 -5.47
N SER A 130 -1.80 -17.16 -6.19
CA SER A 130 -0.72 -16.80 -7.12
C SER A 130 0.55 -16.39 -6.38
N GLY A 131 0.40 -15.54 -5.36
CA GLY A 131 1.48 -15.06 -4.49
C GLY A 131 2.16 -16.18 -3.70
N ASP A 132 1.41 -17.20 -3.28
CA ASP A 132 1.98 -18.38 -2.58
C ASP A 132 2.93 -19.18 -3.48
N LYS A 133 2.77 -19.05 -4.80
CA LYS A 133 3.64 -19.65 -5.81
C LYS A 133 4.71 -18.67 -6.30
N ASN A 134 4.79 -17.48 -5.72
CA ASN A 134 5.66 -16.39 -6.15
C ASN A 134 5.42 -15.96 -7.60
N THR A 135 4.18 -16.06 -8.07
CA THR A 135 3.76 -15.71 -9.42
C THR A 135 2.74 -14.59 -9.41
N CYS A 136 2.64 -13.85 -10.51
CA CYS A 136 1.61 -12.82 -10.72
C CYS A 136 0.51 -13.31 -11.70
N ASP A 137 0.31 -14.61 -11.86
CA ASP A 137 -0.53 -15.21 -12.89
C ASP A 137 -2.03 -14.94 -12.70
N ALA A 138 -2.45 -14.70 -11.46
CA ALA A 138 -3.84 -14.31 -11.17
C ALA A 138 -4.15 -12.85 -11.53
N LEU A 139 -3.14 -12.04 -11.88
CA LEU A 139 -3.34 -10.67 -12.32
C LEU A 139 -3.97 -10.68 -13.72
N PRO A 140 -5.19 -10.12 -13.90
CA PRO A 140 -5.81 -10.07 -15.22
C PRO A 140 -4.91 -9.35 -16.23
N LEU A 141 -4.83 -9.87 -17.46
CA LEU A 141 -3.97 -9.31 -18.50
C LEU A 141 -4.31 -7.84 -18.80
N GLU A 142 -5.59 -7.50 -18.83
CA GLU A 142 -6.07 -6.12 -18.99
C GLU A 142 -5.55 -5.21 -17.87
N CYS A 143 -5.72 -5.63 -16.61
CA CYS A 143 -5.16 -4.91 -15.47
C CYS A 143 -3.64 -4.73 -15.55
N LYS A 144 -2.91 -5.79 -15.91
CA LYS A 144 -1.45 -5.74 -16.05
C LYS A 144 -1.02 -4.73 -17.11
N ASN A 145 -1.70 -4.72 -18.26
CA ASN A 145 -1.42 -3.80 -19.36
C ASN A 145 -1.77 -2.36 -18.98
N ASP A 146 -2.95 -2.14 -18.41
CA ASP A 146 -3.39 -0.81 -17.99
C ASP A 146 -2.50 -0.23 -16.89
N LEU A 147 -2.07 -1.05 -15.92
CA LEU A 147 -1.08 -0.64 -14.93
C LEU A 147 0.25 -0.29 -15.59
N ALA A 148 0.77 -1.13 -16.49
CA ALA A 148 2.01 -0.81 -17.20
C ALA A 148 1.89 0.54 -17.92
N THR A 149 0.83 0.72 -18.70
CA THR A 149 0.51 1.96 -19.41
C THR A 149 0.42 3.16 -18.46
N ALA A 150 -0.33 3.03 -17.36
CA ALA A 150 -0.49 4.09 -16.38
C ALA A 150 0.85 4.48 -15.72
N LEU A 151 1.75 3.52 -15.52
CA LEU A 151 3.05 3.74 -14.90
C LEU A 151 4.12 4.26 -15.88
N THR A 152 3.96 4.08 -17.21
CA THR A 152 5.03 4.36 -18.18
C THR A 152 4.73 5.43 -19.24
N ASN A 153 3.47 5.62 -19.67
CA ASN A 153 3.19 6.36 -20.91
C ASN A 153 3.56 7.86 -20.87
N ASP A 154 3.44 8.50 -19.71
CA ASP A 154 3.76 9.93 -19.54
C ASP A 154 5.05 10.17 -18.77
N TRP A 155 5.92 9.16 -18.74
CA TRP A 155 7.14 9.21 -17.95
C TRP A 155 8.02 10.40 -18.36
N GLY A 156 8.22 11.33 -17.43
CA GLY A 156 8.99 12.55 -17.64
C GLY A 156 8.37 13.56 -18.58
N TYR A 157 7.13 13.37 -19.03
CA TYR A 157 6.45 14.33 -19.91
C TYR A 157 5.65 15.38 -19.14
N LYS A 158 5.02 15.04 -17.99
CA LYS A 158 4.34 16.08 -17.18
C LYS A 158 5.25 16.67 -16.10
N ASN A 159 6.21 15.91 -15.58
CA ASN A 159 7.22 16.42 -14.66
C ASN A 159 8.51 15.59 -14.71
N GLU A 160 9.60 16.19 -15.20
CA GLU A 160 10.90 15.52 -15.29
C GLU A 160 11.60 15.33 -13.92
N ASP A 161 11.18 16.06 -12.88
CA ASP A 161 11.78 15.96 -11.54
C ASP A 161 11.12 14.87 -10.68
N PHE A 162 9.90 14.45 -11.03
CA PHE A 162 9.05 13.58 -10.22
C PHE A 162 8.44 12.43 -11.04
N MET A 163 9.29 11.66 -11.72
CA MET A 163 8.88 10.59 -12.64
C MET A 163 7.90 9.58 -11.99
N CYS A 164 8.18 9.15 -10.76
CA CYS A 164 7.39 8.12 -10.07
C CYS A 164 6.09 8.60 -9.46
N SER A 165 6.03 9.87 -9.03
CA SER A 165 4.93 10.41 -8.23
C SER A 165 3.98 11.29 -9.02
N GLN A 166 4.24 11.51 -10.32
CA GLN A 166 3.37 12.26 -11.22
C GLN A 166 1.92 11.76 -11.22
N ARG A 167 1.70 10.47 -10.92
CA ARG A 167 0.40 9.80 -10.83
C ARG A 167 0.24 9.11 -9.49
N ILE A 168 0.76 9.71 -8.42
CA ILE A 168 0.60 9.15 -7.07
C ILE A 168 -0.88 9.17 -6.71
N ALA A 169 -1.54 10.32 -6.76
CA ALA A 169 -2.95 10.48 -6.41
C ALA A 169 -3.96 9.99 -7.49
N ASP A 170 -3.48 9.47 -8.62
CA ASP A 170 -4.37 8.94 -9.64
C ASP A 170 -4.99 7.62 -9.15
N PRO A 171 -6.31 7.42 -9.34
CA PRO A 171 -6.94 6.13 -9.10
C PRO A 171 -6.22 5.02 -9.86
N ILE A 172 -6.19 3.82 -9.29
CA ILE A 172 -5.72 2.66 -10.05
C ILE A 172 -6.66 2.40 -11.26
N PRO A 173 -6.15 1.83 -12.37
CA PRO A 173 -7.00 1.53 -13.52
C PRO A 173 -8.23 0.70 -13.13
N GLN A 174 -9.38 0.98 -13.75
CA GLN A 174 -10.64 0.34 -13.40
C GLN A 174 -10.58 -1.19 -13.54
N SER A 175 -9.82 -1.68 -14.54
CA SER A 175 -9.55 -3.10 -14.77
C SER A 175 -8.86 -3.79 -13.58
N CYS A 176 -8.24 -3.03 -12.69
CA CYS A 176 -7.50 -3.53 -11.51
C CYS A 176 -8.27 -3.46 -10.20
N VAL A 177 -9.42 -2.78 -10.16
CA VAL A 177 -10.14 -2.50 -8.91
C VAL A 177 -10.56 -3.78 -8.19
N ASN A 178 -11.01 -4.79 -8.93
CA ASN A 178 -11.39 -6.09 -8.35
C ASN A 178 -10.19 -6.89 -7.80
N THR A 179 -8.97 -6.50 -8.16
CA THR A 179 -7.73 -7.16 -7.73
C THR A 179 -7.12 -6.45 -6.52
N PHE A 180 -7.06 -5.12 -6.53
CA PHE A 180 -6.29 -4.34 -5.53
C PHE A 180 -7.13 -3.32 -4.74
N GLY A 181 -8.45 -3.27 -4.95
CA GLY A 181 -9.29 -2.20 -4.41
C GLY A 181 -9.04 -0.89 -5.17
N PHE A 182 -9.11 0.26 -4.50
CA PHE A 182 -9.00 1.56 -5.20
C PHE A 182 -7.61 2.21 -5.15
N SER A 183 -6.67 1.64 -4.41
CA SER A 183 -5.47 2.36 -4.01
C SER A 183 -4.15 1.65 -4.30
N ARG A 184 -3.16 2.46 -4.66
CA ARG A 184 -1.74 2.11 -4.60
C ARG A 184 -1.23 2.47 -3.21
N GLN A 185 -0.54 1.55 -2.55
CA GLN A 185 -0.17 1.74 -1.15
C GLN A 185 1.03 2.67 -0.99
N ASP A 186 2.09 2.48 -1.78
CA ASP A 186 3.28 3.34 -1.71
C ASP A 186 4.13 3.30 -2.99
N ILE A 187 5.08 4.23 -3.10
CA ILE A 187 6.02 4.36 -4.21
C ILE A 187 7.42 4.64 -3.67
N LEU A 188 8.36 3.72 -3.89
CA LEU A 188 9.77 3.94 -3.57
C LEU A 188 10.52 4.41 -4.81
N THR A 189 11.19 5.56 -4.71
CA THR A 189 11.91 6.18 -5.82
C THR A 189 13.42 5.97 -5.69
N ILE A 190 14.09 5.70 -6.81
CA ILE A 190 15.53 5.45 -6.85
C ILE A 190 16.14 6.24 -7.99
N ASN A 191 17.07 7.13 -7.67
CA ASN A 191 17.99 7.75 -8.62
C ASN A 191 19.43 7.59 -8.09
N SER A 192 20.43 8.03 -8.87
CA SER A 192 21.84 7.87 -8.50
C SER A 192 22.17 8.51 -7.15
N THR A 193 21.52 9.64 -6.83
CA THR A 193 21.69 10.35 -5.56
C THR A 193 21.09 9.57 -4.40
N THR A 194 19.86 9.07 -4.55
CA THR A 194 19.18 8.26 -3.52
C THR A 194 19.94 6.96 -3.24
N LEU A 195 20.48 6.31 -4.27
CA LEU A 195 21.23 5.06 -4.08
C LEU A 195 22.60 5.29 -3.40
N ALA A 196 23.23 6.44 -3.64
CA ALA A 196 24.49 6.82 -3.01
C ALA A 196 24.33 7.27 -1.54
N ASP A 197 23.11 7.63 -1.13
CA ASP A 197 22.81 8.05 0.22
C ASP A 197 22.99 6.87 1.21
N PRO A 198 23.71 7.06 2.34
CA PRO A 198 24.01 5.98 3.28
C PRO A 198 22.79 5.50 4.08
N VAL A 199 21.69 6.26 4.10
CA VAL A 199 20.43 5.92 4.78
C VAL A 199 19.41 5.35 3.79
N LEU A 200 19.26 5.98 2.62
CA LEU A 200 18.25 5.60 1.63
C LEU A 200 18.73 4.49 0.68
N GLY A 201 20.01 4.45 0.34
CA GLY A 201 20.58 3.43 -0.54
C GLY A 201 20.36 2.00 -0.04
N PRO A 202 20.59 1.71 1.26
CA PRO A 202 20.29 0.40 1.84
C PRO A 202 18.82 -0.02 1.71
N LEU A 203 17.86 0.90 1.68
CA LEU A 203 16.44 0.56 1.50
C LEU A 203 16.17 -0.13 0.16
N GLN A 204 17.04 0.10 -0.82
CA GLN A 204 16.84 -0.34 -2.21
C GLN A 204 17.69 -1.55 -2.60
N ALA A 205 18.72 -1.89 -1.81
CA ALA A 205 19.77 -2.82 -2.18
C ALA A 205 20.26 -3.72 -1.02
N ASN A 206 19.51 -3.79 0.09
CA ASN A 206 19.83 -4.63 1.24
C ASN A 206 18.70 -5.63 1.54
N SER A 207 19.06 -6.89 1.73
CA SER A 207 18.12 -7.95 2.10
C SER A 207 17.60 -7.79 3.53
N ASN A 208 18.34 -7.10 4.39
CA ASN A 208 17.97 -6.91 5.79
C ASN A 208 17.01 -5.72 5.96
N PRO A 209 16.02 -5.80 6.86
CA PRO A 209 15.18 -4.68 7.21
C PRO A 209 16.02 -3.46 7.62
N GLN A 210 15.66 -2.31 7.09
CA GLN A 210 16.34 -1.03 7.37
C GLN A 210 15.38 -0.10 8.08
N GLN A 211 15.89 0.83 8.89
CA GLN A 211 15.04 1.69 9.73
C GLN A 211 13.86 2.34 8.98
N TYR A 212 14.09 2.90 7.81
CA TYR A 212 13.04 3.56 7.02
C TYR A 212 12.49 2.69 5.87
N GLY A 213 12.65 1.37 5.97
CA GLY A 213 12.07 0.41 5.02
C GLY A 213 10.55 0.36 5.09
N TRP A 214 9.92 -0.09 4.00
CA TRP A 214 8.47 -0.18 3.89
C TRP A 214 7.88 -1.28 4.79
N ARG A 215 6.82 -0.95 5.52
CA ARG A 215 6.14 -1.86 6.47
C ARG A 215 4.67 -1.54 6.63
N ILE A 216 3.90 -2.56 6.96
CA ILE A 216 2.50 -2.45 7.30
C ILE A 216 2.14 -3.37 8.48
N GLY A 217 1.33 -2.87 9.42
CA GLY A 217 0.72 -3.64 10.49
C GLY A 217 -0.62 -4.24 10.07
N THR A 218 -1.27 -4.94 10.98
CA THR A 218 -2.62 -5.48 10.80
C THR A 218 -3.70 -4.66 11.47
N GLY A 219 -3.35 -3.50 12.04
CA GLY A 219 -4.21 -2.72 12.93
C GLY A 219 -3.94 -3.05 14.40
N TYR A 220 -4.85 -2.62 15.28
CA TYR A 220 -4.79 -2.92 16.71
C TYR A 220 -5.57 -4.20 17.02
N HIS A 221 -4.89 -5.16 17.63
CA HIS A 221 -5.45 -6.46 18.00
C HIS A 221 -5.18 -6.80 19.46
N HIS A 222 -5.92 -7.75 20.00
CA HIS A 222 -5.54 -8.37 21.26
C HIS A 222 -4.28 -9.24 21.07
N HIS A 223 -3.49 -9.39 22.12
CA HIS A 223 -2.35 -10.32 22.09
C HIS A 223 -2.85 -11.74 21.82
N LEU A 224 -2.17 -12.43 20.90
CA LEU A 224 -2.49 -13.76 20.37
C LEU A 224 -3.83 -13.83 19.64
N ASP A 225 -4.30 -12.72 19.07
CA ASP A 225 -5.47 -12.75 18.20
C ASP A 225 -5.13 -13.49 16.89
N PRO A 226 -5.77 -14.65 16.61
CA PRO A 226 -5.51 -15.40 15.40
C PRO A 226 -5.86 -14.62 14.12
N VAL A 227 -6.81 -13.68 14.20
CA VAL A 227 -7.22 -12.84 13.07
C VAL A 227 -6.08 -11.93 12.63
N ALA A 228 -5.28 -11.41 13.56
CA ALA A 228 -4.14 -10.55 13.24
C ALA A 228 -3.15 -11.27 12.33
N ARG A 229 -2.82 -12.53 12.66
CA ARG A 229 -1.90 -13.35 11.87
C ARG A 229 -2.54 -13.76 10.55
N GLU A 230 -3.81 -14.19 10.55
CA GLU A 230 -4.53 -14.52 9.33
C GLU A 230 -4.51 -13.36 8.33
N LEU A 231 -4.78 -12.13 8.79
CA LEU A 231 -4.71 -10.93 7.96
C LEU A 231 -3.32 -10.69 7.37
N ALA A 232 -2.25 -10.88 8.13
CA ALA A 232 -0.88 -10.73 7.63
C ALA A 232 -0.56 -11.77 6.54
N TYR A 233 -0.90 -13.04 6.78
CA TYR A 233 -0.61 -14.12 5.84
C TYR A 233 -1.48 -14.07 4.58
N ASN A 234 -2.74 -13.62 4.68
CA ASN A 234 -3.67 -13.52 3.55
C ASN A 234 -3.38 -12.37 2.59
N ARG A 235 -2.47 -11.46 2.93
CA ARG A 235 -2.04 -10.39 2.02
C ARG A 235 -1.15 -10.93 0.92
N THR A 236 -1.41 -10.45 -0.30
CA THR A 236 -0.49 -10.57 -1.43
C THR A 236 0.07 -9.20 -1.76
N TYR A 237 1.39 -9.12 -1.84
CA TYR A 237 2.13 -7.94 -2.21
C TYR A 237 2.54 -8.06 -3.66
N LEU A 238 2.08 -7.13 -4.49
CA LEU A 238 2.58 -6.94 -5.84
C LEU A 238 3.49 -5.71 -5.84
N VAL A 239 4.71 -5.88 -6.32
CA VAL A 239 5.63 -4.77 -6.58
C VAL A 239 5.85 -4.65 -8.08
N ALA A 240 5.42 -3.51 -8.62
CA ALA A 240 5.69 -3.11 -9.99
C ALA A 240 6.95 -2.23 -10.01
N THR A 241 8.05 -2.76 -10.56
CA THR A 241 9.30 -2.02 -10.71
C THR A 241 9.36 -1.40 -12.10
N VAL A 242 9.30 -0.08 -12.17
CA VAL A 242 9.42 0.69 -13.42
C VAL A 242 10.87 1.10 -13.63
N TRP A 243 11.44 0.67 -14.75
CA TRP A 243 12.81 0.93 -15.17
C TRP A 243 12.81 2.04 -16.22
N GLY A 244 13.05 3.27 -15.79
CA GLY A 244 12.92 4.45 -16.63
C GLY A 244 14.16 5.34 -16.67
N PHE A 245 14.05 6.39 -17.48
CA PHE A 245 15.10 7.38 -17.65
C PHE A 245 14.96 8.52 -16.64
N SER A 246 16.09 9.11 -16.25
CA SER A 246 16.15 10.31 -15.39
C SER A 246 16.09 11.60 -16.21
N ARG A 247 15.89 12.73 -15.51
CA ARG A 247 15.99 14.08 -16.09
C ARG A 247 17.34 14.26 -16.79
N GLY A 248 17.32 14.91 -17.95
CA GLY A 248 18.54 15.20 -18.71
C GLY A 248 19.16 14.00 -19.44
N THR A 249 18.51 12.83 -19.42
CA THR A 249 18.89 11.70 -20.28
C THR A 249 18.82 12.13 -21.75
N ASP A 250 19.84 11.76 -22.54
CA ASP A 250 19.93 12.08 -23.97
C ASP A 250 18.61 11.72 -24.68
N PRO A 251 17.93 12.69 -25.32
CA PRO A 251 16.67 12.47 -26.03
C PRO A 251 16.72 11.32 -27.03
N THR A 252 17.87 11.06 -27.65
CA THR A 252 18.05 9.97 -28.63
C THR A 252 18.07 8.57 -28.00
N THR A 253 18.32 8.50 -26.69
CA THR A 253 18.35 7.24 -25.91
C THR A 253 17.09 7.03 -25.08
N LYS A 254 16.21 8.04 -24.98
CA LYS A 254 14.92 7.92 -24.30
C LYS A 254 14.09 6.80 -24.98
N ARG A 255 13.73 5.80 -24.19
CA ARG A 255 12.82 4.70 -24.52
C ARG A 255 11.68 4.71 -23.53
N ILE A 256 10.52 4.21 -23.93
CA ILE A 256 9.40 3.99 -23.00
C ILE A 256 9.91 3.09 -21.85
N PRO A 257 9.74 3.49 -20.59
CA PRO A 257 10.14 2.66 -19.45
C PRO A 257 9.49 1.28 -19.49
N ARG A 258 10.14 0.31 -18.86
CA ARG A 258 9.62 -1.06 -18.76
C ARG A 258 9.22 -1.38 -17.33
N VAL A 259 8.21 -2.23 -17.18
CA VAL A 259 7.74 -2.69 -15.87
C VAL A 259 8.07 -4.16 -15.67
N THR A 260 8.70 -4.50 -14.54
CA THR A 260 8.83 -5.87 -14.08
C THR A 260 7.99 -6.08 -12.82
N TRP A 261 7.49 -7.30 -12.63
CA TRP A 261 6.47 -7.61 -11.64
C TRP A 261 7.00 -8.68 -10.69
N ALA A 262 6.80 -8.45 -9.39
CA ALA A 262 7.09 -9.42 -8.34
C ALA A 262 5.84 -9.57 -7.47
N CYS A 263 5.39 -10.80 -7.24
CA CYS A 263 4.23 -11.08 -6.39
C CYS A 263 4.59 -12.12 -5.34
N MET A 264 4.24 -11.85 -4.09
CA MET A 264 4.51 -12.73 -2.96
C MET A 264 3.45 -12.53 -1.87
N SER A 265 3.15 -13.59 -1.14
CA SER A 265 2.27 -13.60 0.02
C SER A 265 3.01 -14.15 1.24
N GLY A 266 2.34 -14.21 2.38
CA GLY A 266 2.88 -14.84 3.60
C GLY A 266 3.03 -16.37 3.53
N GLY A 267 2.70 -17.02 2.40
CA GLY A 267 2.74 -18.47 2.26
C GLY A 267 1.50 -19.16 2.83
N ASP A 268 1.64 -20.44 3.21
CA ASP A 268 0.54 -21.23 3.75
C ASP A 268 -0.09 -20.53 4.98
N LEU A 269 -1.42 -20.62 5.08
CA LEU A 269 -2.16 -20.11 6.23
C LEU A 269 -1.51 -20.63 7.52
N TRP A 270 -1.22 -19.72 8.44
CA TRP A 270 -0.71 -20.05 9.76
C TRP A 270 -1.68 -21.02 10.44
N LYS A 271 -1.25 -22.27 10.61
CA LYS A 271 -1.96 -23.25 11.43
C LYS A 271 -1.44 -23.06 12.84
N ASP A 272 -2.26 -22.46 13.70
CA ASP A 272 -1.90 -22.28 15.10
C ASP A 272 -1.48 -23.64 15.71
N PRO A 273 -0.26 -23.78 16.25
CA PRO A 273 0.12 -24.98 16.99
C PRO A 273 -0.76 -25.21 18.22
N VAL A 274 -1.52 -24.20 18.66
CA VAL A 274 -2.25 -24.19 19.92
C VAL A 274 -3.64 -23.56 19.78
N LEU A 275 -4.63 -24.36 19.37
CA LEU A 275 -6.05 -24.12 19.70
C LEU A 275 -6.27 -24.28 21.22
N HIS A 276 -5.66 -23.43 22.06
CA HIS A 276 -6.06 -23.30 23.46
C HIS A 276 -7.03 -22.13 23.59
N HIS A 277 -8.30 -22.45 23.44
CA HIS A 277 -9.39 -21.85 24.22
C HIS A 277 -9.40 -20.32 24.22
N TYR A 278 -9.76 -19.72 23.09
CA TYR A 278 -10.52 -18.48 23.20
C TYR A 278 -11.90 -18.88 23.73
N PRO A 279 -12.37 -18.37 24.88
CA PRO A 279 -13.77 -18.52 25.23
C PRO A 279 -14.59 -17.81 24.16
N ASP A 280 -15.60 -18.50 23.62
CA ASP A 280 -16.59 -17.88 22.75
C ASP A 280 -17.08 -16.57 23.40
N PRO A 281 -17.27 -15.48 22.63
CA PRO A 281 -17.89 -14.29 23.17
C PRO A 281 -19.23 -14.68 23.83
N PRO A 282 -19.56 -14.17 25.03
CA PRO A 282 -20.78 -14.55 25.71
C PRO A 282 -21.98 -14.34 24.78
N PRO A 283 -22.89 -15.31 24.66
CA PRO A 283 -24.09 -15.11 23.85
C PRO A 283 -24.82 -13.88 24.38
N HIS A 284 -25.13 -12.94 23.49
CA HIS A 284 -25.95 -11.78 23.80
C HIS A 284 -27.27 -12.26 24.42
N LEU A 285 -27.38 -12.15 25.74
CA LEU A 285 -28.65 -12.28 26.44
C LEU A 285 -29.49 -11.08 26.03
N HIS A 286 -30.56 -11.36 25.30
CA HIS A 286 -31.64 -10.42 25.07
C HIS A 286 -32.10 -9.85 26.42
N ASP A 287 -31.98 -8.53 26.58
CA ASP A 287 -32.56 -7.78 27.69
C ASP A 287 -34.09 -7.94 27.67
N ASN A 288 -34.59 -8.90 28.45
CA ASN A 288 -36.00 -9.02 28.77
C ASN A 288 -36.22 -8.34 30.13
N SER A 289 -36.25 -7.01 30.13
CA SER A 289 -36.53 -6.22 31.33
C SER A 289 -37.98 -6.43 31.75
N THR A 290 -38.16 -7.33 32.71
CA THR A 290 -39.44 -7.63 33.34
C THR A 290 -39.65 -6.60 34.45
N SER A 291 -40.38 -5.52 34.13
CA SER A 291 -40.82 -4.53 35.12
C SER A 291 -41.86 -5.16 36.05
N THR A 292 -41.56 -5.16 37.34
CA THR A 292 -42.37 -5.63 38.46
C THR A 292 -43.67 -4.85 38.56
N LYS A 293 -44.81 -5.55 38.51
CA LYS A 293 -46.14 -5.04 38.86
C LYS A 293 -46.40 -5.14 40.37
N THR A 294 -46.95 -4.07 40.93
CA THR A 294 -47.92 -4.10 42.04
C THR A 294 -48.88 -2.89 41.89
N PRO A 295 -50.12 -2.89 42.45
CA PRO A 295 -51.33 -2.81 41.64
C PRO A 295 -52.26 -1.61 41.94
N LEU A 296 -53.10 -1.33 40.93
CA LEU A 296 -54.43 -0.69 40.89
C LEU A 296 -54.73 0.57 41.74
N SER A 297 -55.13 1.63 41.03
CA SER A 297 -56.50 2.18 41.17
C SER A 297 -57.00 2.79 39.85
N ALA A 298 -58.27 2.52 39.57
CA ALA A 298 -58.98 2.86 38.35
C ALA A 298 -59.28 4.36 38.24
N THR A 299 -59.37 4.88 37.01
CA THR A 299 -60.49 5.73 36.53
C THR A 299 -60.46 5.78 34.99
N THR A 300 -61.63 5.51 34.41
CA THR A 300 -62.03 5.61 32.99
C THR A 300 -61.87 7.01 32.39
N SER A 301 -61.42 7.11 31.14
CA SER A 301 -62.15 7.86 30.08
C SER A 301 -61.55 7.64 28.69
N SER A 302 -62.50 7.56 27.75
CA SER A 302 -62.51 7.44 26.30
C SER A 302 -61.50 8.27 25.48
N GLY A 303 -61.11 7.75 24.31
CA GLY A 303 -60.53 8.55 23.23
C GLY A 303 -60.02 7.73 22.04
N THR A 304 -60.93 7.36 21.14
CA THR A 304 -60.67 6.79 19.80
C THR A 304 -59.99 7.83 18.90
N VAL A 305 -59.11 7.40 17.97
CA VAL A 305 -59.17 7.66 16.50
C VAL A 305 -57.90 7.12 15.81
N SER A 306 -58.15 6.28 14.80
CA SER A 306 -57.24 5.75 13.79
C SER A 306 -56.67 6.81 12.85
N SER A 307 -55.53 6.53 12.20
CA SER A 307 -55.47 6.27 10.74
C SER A 307 -54.06 5.93 10.28
N ALA A 308 -53.97 4.83 9.52
CA ALA A 308 -52.87 4.46 8.67
C ALA A 308 -52.99 5.13 7.30
N THR A 309 -51.87 5.33 6.59
CA THR A 309 -51.87 5.24 5.12
C THR A 309 -50.48 4.89 4.58
N THR A 310 -50.38 3.68 4.04
CA THR A 310 -49.41 3.21 3.04
C THR A 310 -49.83 3.73 1.67
N PHE A 311 -48.92 3.92 0.71
CA PHE A 311 -49.17 3.56 -0.71
C PHE A 311 -47.87 3.46 -1.53
N SER A 312 -47.86 2.45 -2.40
CA SER A 312 -46.80 1.99 -3.30
C SER A 312 -46.96 2.52 -4.74
N GLU A 313 -45.86 2.43 -5.50
CA GLU A 313 -45.66 2.06 -6.93
C GLU A 313 -46.57 2.59 -8.06
N THR A 314 -45.96 2.91 -9.22
CA THR A 314 -46.11 2.26 -10.57
C THR A 314 -45.56 3.21 -11.67
N THR A 315 -44.42 2.96 -12.34
CA THR A 315 -44.11 2.24 -13.62
C THR A 315 -44.40 2.94 -14.98
N SER A 316 -43.37 2.90 -15.85
CA SER A 316 -43.34 2.76 -17.33
C SER A 316 -43.66 3.93 -18.30
N SER A 317 -42.72 4.26 -19.22
CA SER A 317 -42.70 3.74 -20.61
C SER A 317 -41.69 4.45 -21.54
N THR A 318 -41.43 3.78 -22.66
CA THR A 318 -40.29 3.80 -23.60
C THR A 318 -40.63 4.51 -24.92
N THR A 319 -39.69 5.15 -25.66
CA THR A 319 -39.48 4.93 -27.12
C THR A 319 -38.23 5.63 -27.75
N ARG A 320 -37.66 4.92 -28.74
CA ARG A 320 -36.63 5.17 -29.80
C ARG A 320 -36.88 6.43 -30.68
N SER A 321 -36.01 6.97 -31.57
CA SER A 321 -34.67 6.72 -32.15
C SER A 321 -34.33 7.87 -33.13
N SER A 322 -33.04 8.19 -33.39
CA SER A 322 -32.39 8.46 -34.71
C SER A 322 -31.27 9.52 -34.67
N GLU A 323 -30.06 9.13 -35.07
CA GLU A 323 -28.88 9.94 -35.49
C GLU A 323 -29.02 10.41 -36.98
N PRO A 324 -28.09 11.17 -37.61
CA PRO A 324 -26.97 11.99 -37.10
C PRO A 324 -26.86 13.40 -37.78
N ALA A 325 -26.07 14.33 -37.22
CA ALA A 325 -25.41 15.41 -38.00
C ALA A 325 -24.30 16.12 -37.19
N SER A 326 -23.14 16.27 -37.83
CA SER A 326 -22.01 17.09 -37.39
C SER A 326 -22.37 18.58 -37.28
N SER A 327 -21.97 19.22 -36.18
CA SER A 327 -21.55 20.62 -36.18
C SER A 327 -20.71 20.94 -34.95
N THR A 328 -19.49 21.39 -35.21
CA THR A 328 -18.59 22.10 -34.31
C THR A 328 -19.25 23.33 -33.70
N THR A 329 -19.28 23.41 -32.36
CA THR A 329 -19.24 24.70 -31.65
C THR A 329 -18.56 24.53 -30.30
N SER A 330 -17.53 25.35 -30.12
CA SER A 330 -16.82 25.65 -28.88
C SER A 330 -17.78 26.10 -27.78
N THR A 331 -17.62 25.57 -26.56
CA THR A 331 -18.09 26.25 -25.34
C THR A 331 -17.07 26.05 -24.23
N SER A 332 -16.49 27.18 -23.84
CA SER A 332 -15.64 27.38 -22.68
C SER A 332 -16.44 27.27 -21.38
N GLY A 333 -15.77 26.84 -20.31
CA GLY A 333 -16.07 27.33 -18.96
C GLY A 333 -16.62 26.28 -18.01
N GLY A 334 -15.74 25.69 -17.21
CA GLY A 334 -16.11 24.86 -16.08
C GLY A 334 -14.94 24.15 -15.39
N SER A 335 -13.72 24.69 -15.46
CA SER A 335 -12.61 24.17 -14.66
C SER A 335 -12.85 24.50 -13.20
N ILE A 336 -13.21 23.50 -12.40
CA ILE A 336 -13.08 23.60 -10.94
C ILE A 336 -11.59 23.63 -10.66
N SER A 337 -11.06 24.84 -10.50
CA SER A 337 -9.72 25.13 -10.01
C SER A 337 -9.64 24.67 -8.55
N ILE A 338 -9.38 23.39 -8.33
CA ILE A 338 -8.88 22.91 -7.05
C ILE A 338 -7.43 23.38 -6.94
N SER A 339 -7.20 24.22 -5.93
CA SER A 339 -5.97 24.95 -5.67
C SER A 339 -4.75 24.03 -5.65
N THR A 340 -3.89 24.15 -6.66
CA THR A 340 -2.55 23.53 -6.76
C THR A 340 -1.61 23.89 -5.61
N LYS A 341 -2.05 24.76 -4.69
CA LYS A 341 -1.31 25.18 -3.50
C LYS A 341 -1.51 24.25 -2.30
N LEU A 342 -2.59 23.43 -2.28
CA LEU A 342 -2.83 22.47 -1.21
C LEU A 342 -2.07 21.15 -1.44
N ASP A 343 -1.91 20.74 -2.70
CA ASP A 343 -1.19 19.52 -3.09
C ASP A 343 0.34 19.60 -2.91
N MET A 344 0.91 20.82 -2.90
CA MET A 344 2.32 20.99 -2.58
C MET A 344 2.63 20.68 -1.12
N GLN A 345 1.68 20.84 -0.18
CA GLN A 345 1.96 20.57 1.23
C GLN A 345 2.02 19.08 1.55
N ILE A 346 1.28 18.22 0.84
CA ILE A 346 1.27 16.77 1.10
C ILE A 346 2.54 16.10 0.56
N ILE A 347 3.05 16.54 -0.60
CA ILE A 347 4.35 16.09 -1.12
C ILE A 347 5.50 16.62 -0.28
N HIS A 348 5.40 17.87 0.20
CA HIS A 348 6.34 18.36 1.21
C HIS A 348 6.20 17.61 2.52
N VAL A 349 5.07 17.03 2.90
CA VAL A 349 4.98 16.24 4.14
C VAL A 349 5.61 14.86 4.00
N LEU A 350 5.61 14.20 2.83
CA LEU A 350 6.36 12.94 2.66
C LEU A 350 7.87 13.17 2.45
N ILE A 351 8.26 14.21 1.70
CA ILE A 351 9.66 14.60 1.56
C ILE A 351 10.17 15.25 2.86
N ALA A 352 9.35 16.02 3.59
CA ALA A 352 9.68 16.51 4.92
C ALA A 352 9.63 15.37 5.95
N MET A 353 8.74 14.40 5.93
CA MET A 353 8.86 13.27 6.87
C MET A 353 10.18 12.49 6.65
N LEU A 354 10.72 12.51 5.42
CA LEU A 354 12.07 12.03 5.12
C LEU A 354 13.20 13.06 5.40
N MET A 355 12.92 14.37 5.49
CA MET A 355 13.94 15.45 5.60
C MET A 355 13.87 16.31 6.89
N THR A 356 12.74 16.37 7.62
CA THR A 356 12.51 17.08 8.89
C THR A 356 12.72 16.19 10.11
N GLY A 357 13.18 14.95 9.92
CA GLY A 357 14.03 14.29 10.93
C GLY A 357 15.36 15.03 11.14
N PHE A 358 15.71 15.97 10.25
CA PHE A 358 16.77 16.95 10.42
C PHE A 358 16.15 18.32 10.74
N VAL A 359 16.59 18.91 11.86
CA VAL A 359 16.27 20.27 12.34
C VAL A 359 14.92 20.41 13.06
N PHE A 360 14.88 20.02 14.34
CA PHE A 360 14.47 20.89 15.45
C PHE A 360 14.90 20.24 16.76
N GLY A 361 16.15 20.49 17.14
CA GLY A 361 16.70 20.20 18.45
C GLY A 361 17.56 21.37 18.86
N GLN A 362 16.90 22.46 19.29
CA GLN A 362 17.41 23.51 20.19
C GLN A 362 16.37 24.64 20.25
N LEU A 363 15.58 24.64 21.33
CA LEU A 363 15.44 25.75 22.28
C LEU A 363 14.72 25.24 23.53
#